data_AF-A0A2P9EWI8-F1
#
_entry.id   AF-A0A2P9EWI8-F1
#
_cell.length_a   1.000
_cell.length_b   1.000
_cell.length_c   1.000
_cell.angle_alpha   90.00
_cell.angle_beta   90.00
_cell.angle_gamma   90.00
#
_symmetry.space_group_name_H-M   'P 1'
#
loop_
_entity.id
_entity.type
_entity.pdbx_description
1 polymer ?
#
loop_
_entity_poly.entity_id
_entity_poly.type
_entity_poly.pdbx_seq_one_letter_code
_entity_poly.pdbx_strand_id
1 'polypeptide(L)' 'MPVRATGEFALLAPKTRSAAFTRCRAREEAYLKGTGKGLGGGLGRTYVGMGPEPASVPGWSLTDVRAAPGSAAAVAVSHQ' A
#
# COMPACT_ATOMS: atom_id res chain seq x y z
N MET A 1 5.17 -9.56 2.52
CA MET A 1 4.99 -8.29 3.26
C MET A 1 6.32 -7.95 3.93
N PRO A 2 6.82 -6.71 3.80
CA PRO A 2 8.08 -6.29 4.41
C PRO A 2 8.07 -6.47 5.94
N VAL A 3 9.21 -6.77 6.56
CA VAL A 3 9.32 -6.97 8.03
C VAL A 3 8.74 -5.81 8.84
N ARG A 4 8.91 -4.56 8.35
CA ARG A 4 8.35 -3.35 8.96
C ARG A 4 6.82 -3.34 8.92
N ALA A 5 6.21 -3.79 7.82
CA ALA A 5 4.75 -3.86 7.71
C ALA A 5 4.15 -4.89 8.68
N THR A 6 4.85 -6.01 8.91
CA THR A 6 4.45 -7.02 9.90
C THR A 6 4.45 -6.46 11.33
N GLY A 7 5.49 -5.69 11.69
CA GLY A 7 5.57 -5.01 12.99
C GLY A 7 4.44 -4.01 13.19
N GLU A 8 4.18 -3.16 12.20
CA GLU A 8 3.06 -2.20 12.26
C GLU A 8 1.71 -2.89 12.38
N PHE A 9 1.50 -3.97 11.63
CA PHE A 9 0.26 -4.75 11.69
C PHE A 9 0.00 -5.33 13.08
N ALA A 10 1.04 -5.82 13.76
CA ALA A 10 0.93 -6.38 15.11
C ALA A 10 0.44 -5.34 16.13
N LEU A 11 0.81 -4.06 15.93
CA LEU A 11 0.44 -2.94 16.80
C LEU A 11 -0.98 -2.41 16.54
N LEU A 12 -1.64 -2.82 15.46
CA LEU A 12 -2.99 -2.37 15.15
C LEU A 12 -4.04 -3.04 16.04
N ALA A 13 -5.01 -2.23 16.47
CA ALA A 13 -6.23 -2.73 17.11
C ALA A 13 -6.95 -3.71 16.17
N PRO A 14 -7.50 -4.84 16.66
CA PRO A 14 -8.14 -5.85 15.81
C PRO A 14 -9.18 -5.29 14.84
N LYS A 15 -9.98 -4.32 15.31
CA LYS A 15 -11.02 -3.64 14.51
C LYS A 15 -10.49 -2.82 13.32
N THR A 16 -9.22 -2.38 13.34
CA THR A 16 -8.64 -1.57 12.25
C THR A 16 -7.75 -2.37 11.30
N ARG A 17 -7.38 -3.61 11.66
CA ARG A 17 -6.45 -4.46 10.90
C ARG A 17 -6.92 -4.72 9.48
N SER A 18 -8.20 -5.08 9.30
CA SER A 18 -8.74 -5.35 7.96
C SER A 18 -8.64 -4.11 7.06
N ALA A 19 -9.09 -2.95 7.54
CA ALA A 19 -9.01 -1.70 6.77
C ALA A 19 -7.57 -1.28 6.46
N ALA A 20 -6.64 -1.42 7.42
CA ALA A 20 -5.24 -1.11 7.21
C ALA A 20 -4.57 -2.05 6.20
N PHE A 21 -4.86 -3.35 6.29
CA PHE A 21 -4.37 -4.34 5.34
C PHE A 21 -4.87 -4.05 3.92
N THR A 22 -6.17 -3.78 3.76
CA THR A 22 -6.77 -3.48 2.45
C THR A 22 -6.18 -2.20 1.83
N ARG A 23 -5.94 -1.14 2.63
CA ARG A 23 -5.25 0.07 2.14
C ARG A 23 -3.82 -0.20 1.70
N CYS A 24 -3.05 -0.91 2.53
CA CYS A 24 -1.67 -1.27 2.20
C CYS A 24 -1.61 -2.07 0.90
N ARG A 25 -2.49 -3.06 0.73
CA ARG A 25 -2.62 -3.83 -0.51
C ARG A 25 -2.95 -2.95 -1.71
N ALA A 26 -3.91 -2.04 -1.59
CA ALA A 26 -4.26 -1.12 -2.68
C ALA A 26 -3.06 -0.27 -3.12
N ARG A 27 -2.26 0.23 -2.17
CA ARG A 27 -1.03 0.99 -2.45
C ARG A 27 0.04 0.14 -3.13
N GLU A 28 0.30 -1.07 -2.63
CA GLU A 28 1.24 -2.01 -3.25
C GLU A 28 0.85 -2.32 -4.70
N GLU A 29 -0.44 -2.59 -4.93
CA GLU A 29 -0.96 -2.90 -6.26
C GLU A 29 -0.90 -1.70 -7.21
N ALA A 30 -1.22 -0.49 -6.73
CA ALA A 30 -1.10 0.73 -7.50
C ALA A 30 0.34 0.96 -7.96
N TYR A 31 1.31 0.82 -7.03
CA TYR A 31 2.74 0.91 -7.35
C TYR A 31 3.16 -0.13 -8.39
N LEU A 32 2.81 -1.40 -8.18
CA LEU A 32 3.20 -2.47 -9.10
C LEU A 32 2.61 -2.27 -10.50
N LYS A 33 1.34 -1.84 -10.59
CA LYS A 33 0.69 -1.48 -11.85
C LYS A 33 1.42 -0.32 -12.53
N GLY A 34 1.76 0.74 -11.78
CA GLY A 34 2.53 1.88 -12.29
C GLY A 34 3.90 1.50 -12.86
N THR A 35 4.60 0.55 -12.24
CA THR A 35 5.93 0.10 -12.73
C THR A 35 5.87 -0.79 -13.97
N GLY A 36 4.70 -1.30 -14.36
CA GLY A 36 4.54 -2.25 -15.47
C GLY A 36 5.10 -3.65 -15.22
N LYS A 37 5.64 -3.95 -14.02
CA LYS A 37 6.31 -5.24 -13.72
C LYS A 37 5.35 -6.39 -13.40
N GLY A 38 4.05 -6.10 -13.27
CA GLY A 38 3.04 -7.10 -12.91
C GLY A 38 3.36 -7.83 -11.59
N LEU A 39 2.76 -9.01 -11.40
CA LEU A 39 2.99 -9.84 -10.21
C LEU A 39 4.42 -10.39 -10.12
N GLY A 40 5.14 -10.46 -11.25
CA GLY A 40 6.56 -10.83 -11.31
C GLY A 40 7.50 -9.77 -10.71
N GLY A 41 7.03 -8.54 -10.47
CA GLY A 41 7.77 -7.48 -9.78
C GLY A 41 8.03 -7.71 -8.29
N GLY A 42 7.40 -8.75 -7.71
CA GLY A 42 7.57 -9.18 -6.33
C GLY A 42 6.66 -8.44 -5.36
N LEU A 43 5.55 -9.09 -4.97
CA LEU A 43 4.66 -8.61 -3.91
C LEU A 43 5.42 -8.49 -2.58
N GLY A 44 5.27 -7.35 -1.90
CA GLY A 44 5.87 -7.10 -0.59
C GLY A 44 7.37 -6.79 -0.59
N ARG A 45 7.96 -6.40 -1.72
CA ARG A 45 9.34 -5.85 -1.79
C ARG A 45 9.40 -4.35 -1.50
N THR A 46 8.34 -3.61 -1.85
CA THR A 46 8.22 -2.18 -1.60
C THR A 46 7.41 -1.95 -0.33
N TYR A 47 7.96 -1.17 0.58
CA TYR A 47 7.25 -0.76 1.78
C TYR A 47 6.41 0.48 1.51
N VAL A 48 5.08 0.35 1.63
CA VAL A 48 4.09 1.42 1.35
C VAL A 48 3.34 1.91 2.60
N GLY A 49 3.66 1.34 3.77
CA GLY A 49 3.07 1.71 5.07
C GLY A 49 1.69 1.10 5.36
N MET A 50 1.47 0.73 6.63
CA MET A 50 0.17 0.25 7.13
C MET A 50 -0.67 1.37 7.77
N GLY A 51 -0.08 2.55 7.94
CA GLY A 51 -0.69 3.72 8.56
C GLY A 51 -1.83 4.36 7.73
N PRO A 52 -2.50 5.37 8.29
CA PRO A 52 -3.53 6.12 7.58
C PRO A 52 -2.98 6.80 6.33
N GLU A 53 -1.74 7.29 6.39
CA GLU A 53 -1.02 7.86 5.25
C GLU A 53 -0.08 6.82 4.60
N PRO A 54 0.18 6.94 3.28
CA PRO A 54 1.17 6.12 2.59
C PRO A 54 2.59 6.47 3.06
N ALA A 55 3.46 5.46 3.11
CA ALA A 55 4.90 5.70 3.29
C ALA A 55 5.50 6.30 2.02
N SER A 56 6.59 7.08 2.17
CA SER A 56 7.33 7.61 1.04
C SER A 56 7.98 6.47 0.23
N VAL A 57 7.78 6.50 -1.09
CA VAL A 57 8.42 5.59 -2.04
C VAL A 57 9.28 6.42 -2.99
N PRO A 58 10.62 6.22 -3.05
CA PRO A 58 11.50 7.04 -3.87
C PRO A 58 11.08 7.07 -5.35
N GLY A 59 10.92 8.27 -5.92
CA GLY A 59 10.53 8.49 -7.32
C GLY A 59 9.03 8.28 -7.62
N TRP A 60 8.21 8.03 -6.60
CA TRP A 60 6.78 7.78 -6.75
C TRP A 60 5.96 8.59 -5.76
N SER A 61 4.84 9.12 -6.23
CA SER A 61 3.77 9.64 -5.38
C SER A 61 2.69 8.57 -5.23
N LEU A 62 2.40 8.18 -3.99
CA LEU A 62 1.27 7.32 -3.64
C LEU A 62 0.18 8.15 -2.99
N THR A 63 -1.06 8.01 -3.47
CA THR A 63 -2.22 8.73 -2.95
C THR A 63 -3.40 7.78 -2.79
N ASP A 64 -3.95 7.70 -1.59
CA ASP A 64 -5.23 7.02 -1.37
C ASP A 64 -6.37 7.85 -1.98
N VAL A 65 -7.30 7.19 -2.65
CA VAL A 65 -8.45 7.84 -3.29
C VAL A 65 -9.77 7.30 -2.73
N ARG A 66 -10.84 8.08 -2.88
CA ARG A 66 -12.17 7.67 -2.41
C ARG A 66 -12.60 6.38 -3.10
N ALA A 67 -13.05 5.42 -2.30
CA ALA A 67 -13.59 4.14 -2.75
C ALA A 67 -14.95 3.89 -2.11
N ALA A 68 -15.70 2.92 -2.63
CA ALA A 68 -16.93 2.47 -2.00
C ALA A 68 -16.68 1.92 -0.58
N PRO A 69 -17.67 1.97 0.32
CA PRO A 69 -17.54 1.38 1.65
C PRO A 69 -17.05 -0.08 1.58
N GLY A 70 -16.10 -0.44 2.44
CA GLY A 70 -15.49 -1.77 2.47
C GLY A 70 -14.38 -2.00 1.44
N SER A 71 -14.12 -1.04 0.54
CA SER A 71 -13.02 -1.09 -0.42
C SER A 71 -11.95 -0.04 -0.11
N ALA A 72 -10.74 -0.25 -0.64
CA ALA A 72 -9.69 0.76 -0.66
C ALA A 72 -9.19 0.93 -2.10
N ALA A 73 -8.81 2.15 -2.44
CA ALA A 73 -8.23 2.48 -3.74
C ALA A 73 -7.05 3.43 -3.54
N ALA A 74 -6.04 3.27 -4.37
CA ALA A 74 -4.86 4.12 -4.38
C ALA A 74 -4.38 4.33 -5.81
N VAL A 75 -3.70 5.45 -6.04
CA VAL A 75 -3.02 5.78 -7.28
C VAL A 75 -1.52 5.90 -7.02
N ALA A 76 -0.72 5.48 -7.99
CA ALA A 76 0.73 5.63 -7.98
C ALA A 76 1.14 6.41 -9.23
N VAL A 77 1.89 7.49 -9.04
CA VAL A 77 2.38 8.35 -10.13
C VAL A 77 3.90 8.41 -10.05
N SER A 78 4.56 8.10 -11.17
CA SER A 78 6.01 8.27 -11.30
C SER A 78 6.37 9.75 -11.37
N HIS A 79 7.51 10.15 -10.80
CA HIS A 79 8.03 11.52 -10.93
C HIS A 79 8.74 11.79 -12.27
N GLN A 80 8.78 10.78 -13.14
CA GLN A 80 9.43 10.81 -14.46
C GLN A 80 8.44 11.12 -15.57
#